data_AF-A0A6C0QD98-F1
#
_entry.id   AF-A0A6C0QD98-F1
#
_cell.length_a   1.000
_cell.length_b   1.000
_cell.length_c   1.000
_cell.angle_alpha   90.00
_cell.angle_beta   90.00
_cell.angle_gamma   90.00
#
_symmetry.space_group_name_H-M   'P 1'
#
loop_
_entity.id
_entity.type
_entity.pdbx_description
1 polymer ?
#
loop_
_entity_poly.entity_id
_entity_poly.type
_entity_poly.pdbx_seq_one_letter_code
_entity_poly.pdbx_strand_id
1 'polypeptide(L)'
;MYPNKTWATFPSLQAAIDAGNVAGISAVVFYDKYNYDSTGATLTYSVSQRCTGSILPIEHRFPNFPNGWNGKASSVSTRLSPYAGCNVWMSADEGYEGECGNKWIDKHWDLNQVPYGCDNKASSFEMS
;
A
#
# COMPACT_ATOMS: atom_id res chain seq x y z
N MET A 1 19.33 5.19 -11.34
CA MET A 1 18.40 4.44 -12.22
C MET A 1 17.37 3.79 -11.32
N TYR A 2 16.13 4.26 -11.32
CA TYR A 2 15.04 3.60 -10.61
C TYR A 2 14.53 2.45 -11.47
N PRO A 3 14.43 1.22 -10.95
CA PRO A 3 13.99 0.07 -11.75
C PRO A 3 12.56 0.29 -12.24
N ASN A 4 12.27 -0.25 -13.43
CA ASN A 4 11.00 -0.17 -14.14
C ASN A 4 9.80 -0.35 -13.20
N LYS A 5 9.04 0.74 -12.99
CA LYS A 5 7.72 0.70 -12.35
C LYS A 5 6.72 0.14 -13.38
N THR A 6 6.60 -1.18 -13.45
CA THR A 6 5.55 -1.82 -14.24
C THR A 6 4.20 -1.64 -13.56
N TRP A 7 3.36 -0.81 -14.15
CA TRP A 7 1.96 -0.63 -13.79
C TRP A 7 1.17 -1.80 -14.34
N ALA A 8 0.79 -2.73 -13.49
CA ALA A 8 -0.07 -3.80 -13.93
C ALA A 8 -1.15 -4.07 -12.88
N THR A 9 -2.38 -3.72 -13.26
CA THR A 9 -3.60 -4.26 -12.66
C THR A 9 -3.70 -5.72 -13.10
N PHE A 10 -3.14 -6.62 -12.29
CA PHE A 10 -3.27 -8.05 -12.50
C PHE A 10 -4.31 -8.61 -11.52
N PRO A 11 -5.52 -8.99 -11.97
CA PRO A 11 -6.38 -9.88 -11.20
C PRO A 11 -5.64 -11.16 -10.76
N SER A 12 -4.64 -11.57 -11.54
CA SER A 12 -3.78 -12.73 -11.28
C SER A 12 -2.64 -12.49 -10.28
N LEU A 13 -2.21 -11.25 -10.02
CA LEU A 13 -1.17 -10.97 -9.01
C LEU A 13 -1.76 -11.07 -7.60
N GLN A 14 -2.99 -10.58 -7.41
CA GLN A 14 -3.73 -10.76 -6.16
C GLN A 14 -3.86 -12.25 -5.83
N ALA A 15 -4.34 -13.07 -6.79
CA ALA A 15 -4.45 -14.51 -6.62
C ALA A 15 -3.08 -15.21 -6.42
N ALA A 16 -2.01 -14.75 -7.09
CA ALA A 16 -0.67 -15.31 -6.95
C ALA A 16 -0.02 -14.99 -5.59
N ILE A 17 -0.27 -13.79 -5.06
CA ILE A 17 0.13 -13.39 -3.72
C ILE A 17 -0.67 -14.18 -2.67
N ASP A 18 -1.99 -14.27 -2.83
CA ASP A 18 -2.88 -15.01 -1.92
C ASP A 18 -2.58 -16.52 -1.91
N ALA A 19 -2.05 -17.06 -3.02
CA ALA A 19 -1.58 -18.45 -3.11
C ALA A 19 -0.16 -18.67 -2.52
N GLY A 20 0.52 -17.62 -2.02
CA GLY A 20 1.89 -17.72 -1.48
C GLY A 20 2.95 -18.11 -2.51
N ASN A 21 2.62 -18.03 -3.80
CA ASN A 21 3.42 -18.62 -4.89
C ASN A 21 4.52 -17.68 -5.42
N VAL A 22 4.64 -16.48 -4.88
CA VAL A 22 5.67 -15.51 -5.31
C VAL A 22 6.60 -15.20 -4.15
N ALA A 23 7.57 -16.10 -3.94
CA ALA A 23 8.60 -15.92 -2.94
C ALA A 23 9.36 -14.61 -3.18
N GLY A 24 9.49 -13.78 -2.13
CA GLY A 24 10.27 -12.54 -2.18
C GLY A 24 9.56 -11.34 -2.81
N ILE A 25 8.25 -11.41 -3.02
CA ILE A 25 7.42 -10.24 -3.34
C ILE A 25 6.70 -9.75 -2.09
N SER A 26 6.73 -8.44 -1.93
CA SER A 26 5.94 -7.70 -0.96
C SER A 26 4.92 -6.84 -1.70
N ALA A 27 3.68 -6.82 -1.22
CA ALA A 27 2.64 -6.04 -1.84
C ALA A 27 1.82 -5.23 -0.83
N VAL A 28 1.29 -4.10 -1.29
CA VAL A 28 0.24 -3.34 -0.61
C VAL A 28 -0.97 -3.25 -1.52
N VAL A 29 -2.14 -3.44 -0.93
CA VAL A 29 -3.43 -3.36 -1.60
C VAL A 29 -4.24 -2.28 -0.92
N PHE A 30 -4.60 -1.26 -1.69
CA PHE A 30 -5.53 -0.22 -1.29
C PHE A 30 -6.92 -0.55 -1.85
N TYR A 31 -7.93 -0.28 -1.05
CA TYR A 31 -9.34 -0.49 -1.40
C TYR A 31 -10.06 0.85 -1.33
N ASP A 32 -10.93 1.13 -2.29
CA ASP A 32 -11.80 2.30 -2.27
C ASP A 32 -13.00 2.16 -1.33
N LYS A 33 -13.11 1.00 -0.67
CA LYS A 33 -14.11 0.68 0.34
C LYS A 33 -13.48 0.24 1.65
N TYR A 34 -14.27 0.31 2.72
CA TYR A 34 -13.93 -0.22 4.04
C TYR A 34 -13.86 -1.76 4.05
N ASN A 35 -13.30 -2.31 5.13
CA ASN A 35 -13.28 -3.75 5.41
C ASN A 35 -12.61 -4.61 4.34
N TYR A 36 -11.67 -4.05 3.57
CA TYR A 36 -11.00 -4.73 2.47
C TYR A 36 -11.99 -5.26 1.41
N ASP A 37 -13.13 -4.58 1.23
CA ASP A 37 -14.18 -4.99 0.30
C ASP A 37 -13.69 -4.89 -1.15
N SER A 38 -13.45 -6.06 -1.76
CA SER A 38 -12.96 -6.20 -3.13
C SER A 38 -14.06 -6.08 -4.19
N THR A 39 -15.31 -5.83 -3.82
CA THR A 39 -16.36 -5.48 -4.79
C THR A 39 -16.21 -4.05 -5.33
N GLY A 40 -15.41 -3.22 -4.66
CA GLY A 40 -14.98 -1.90 -5.12
C GLY A 40 -13.72 -1.95 -5.98
N ALA A 41 -13.19 -0.79 -6.35
CA ALA A 41 -11.91 -0.70 -7.02
C ALA A 41 -10.77 -1.02 -6.03
N THR A 42 -9.76 -1.72 -6.52
CA THR A 42 -8.53 -1.99 -5.78
C THR A 42 -7.31 -1.48 -6.53
N LEU A 43 -6.29 -1.07 -5.79
CA LEU A 43 -4.99 -0.70 -6.31
C LEU A 43 -3.92 -1.51 -5.60
N THR A 44 -3.17 -2.28 -6.38
CA THR A 44 -2.10 -3.13 -5.88
C THR A 44 -0.75 -2.58 -6.31
N TYR A 45 0.16 -2.47 -5.36
CA TYR A 45 1.58 -2.27 -5.61
C TYR A 45 2.35 -3.47 -5.13
N SER A 46 3.33 -3.89 -5.93
CA SER A 46 4.24 -4.96 -5.57
C SER A 46 5.67 -4.51 -5.80
N VAL A 47 6.55 -4.89 -4.88
CA VAL A 47 7.99 -4.69 -4.98
C VAL A 47 8.67 -6.05 -4.93
N SER A 48 9.71 -6.22 -5.76
CA SER A 48 10.46 -7.48 -5.90
C SER A 48 11.52 -7.70 -4.81
N GLN A 49 11.37 -7.03 -3.68
CA GLN A 49 12.25 -7.09 -2.53
C GLN A 49 11.42 -7.24 -1.26
N ARG A 50 12.01 -7.90 -0.27
CA ARG A 50 11.42 -8.07 1.06
C ARG A 50 11.49 -6.74 1.78
N CYS A 51 10.36 -6.29 2.31
CA CYS A 51 10.41 -5.27 3.35
C CYS A 51 10.87 -5.85 4.67
N THR A 52 11.69 -5.08 5.38
CA THR A 52 12.22 -5.45 6.68
C THR A 52 11.18 -5.29 7.80
N GLY A 53 10.04 -4.66 7.51
CA GLY A 53 9.02 -4.27 8.48
C GLY A 53 9.52 -3.19 9.44
N SER A 54 10.72 -2.65 9.20
CA SER A 54 11.37 -1.66 10.04
C SER A 54 10.93 -0.27 9.61
N ILE A 55 10.76 0.65 10.55
CA ILE A 55 10.40 2.05 10.28
C ILE A 55 11.51 2.77 9.49
N LEU A 56 12.76 2.32 9.63
CA LEU A 56 13.92 2.82 8.91
C LEU A 56 14.90 1.68 8.60
N PRO A 57 15.61 1.74 7.46
CA PRO A 57 15.49 2.74 6.41
C PRO A 57 14.22 2.57 5.57
N ILE A 58 13.66 3.65 5.04
CA ILE A 58 12.52 3.57 4.12
C ILE A 58 13.01 2.98 2.79
N GLU A 59 12.44 1.83 2.42
CA GLU A 59 12.93 1.04 1.29
C GLU A 59 12.29 1.46 -0.03
N HIS A 60 11.01 1.83 -0.01
CA HIS A 60 10.26 2.21 -1.20
C HIS A 60 9.40 3.44 -0.96
N ARG A 61 9.42 4.36 -1.93
CA ARG A 61 8.63 5.60 -1.87
C ARG A 61 7.84 5.84 -3.15
N PHE A 62 6.58 6.20 -2.99
CA PHE A 62 5.62 6.47 -4.06
C PHE A 62 5.04 7.87 -3.87
N PRO A 63 5.51 8.87 -4.64
CA PRO A 63 5.21 10.28 -4.37
C PRO A 63 3.78 10.66 -4.74
N ASN A 64 3.06 9.79 -5.44
CA ASN A 64 1.68 10.00 -5.84
C ASN A 64 0.97 8.66 -6.05
N PHE A 65 -0.34 8.61 -5.84
CA PHE A 65 -1.16 7.51 -6.34
C PHE A 65 -1.45 7.69 -7.85
N PRO A 66 -1.48 6.61 -8.66
CA PRO A 66 -1.73 6.67 -10.09
C PRO A 66 -3.24 6.72 -10.38
N ASN A 67 -3.60 7.03 -11.62
CA ASN A 67 -4.93 6.75 -12.19
C ASN A 67 -6.10 7.29 -11.35
N GLY A 68 -5.94 8.48 -10.74
CA GLY A 68 -7.00 9.14 -9.96
C GLY A 68 -7.26 8.50 -8.59
N TRP A 69 -6.30 7.77 -8.03
CA TRP A 69 -6.42 7.17 -6.69
C TRP A 69 -6.06 8.11 -5.54
N ASN A 70 -5.55 9.32 -5.82
CA ASN A 70 -5.34 10.34 -4.79
C ASN A 70 -6.66 10.60 -4.05
N GLY A 71 -6.65 10.47 -2.73
CA GLY A 71 -7.83 10.66 -1.90
C GLY A 71 -8.95 9.64 -2.14
N LYS A 72 -8.63 8.42 -2.60
CA LYS A 72 -9.64 7.38 -2.86
C LYS A 72 -9.59 6.19 -1.89
N ALA A 73 -8.46 5.96 -1.22
CA ALA A 73 -8.30 4.80 -0.36
C ALA A 73 -9.11 4.93 0.95
N SER A 74 -9.84 3.87 1.30
CA SER A 74 -10.63 3.75 2.54
C SER A 74 -10.20 2.60 3.44
N SER A 75 -9.56 1.57 2.88
CA SER A 75 -8.87 0.53 3.67
C SER A 75 -7.60 0.07 2.96
N VAL A 76 -6.67 -0.50 3.72
CA VAL A 76 -5.37 -0.93 3.21
C VAL A 76 -4.91 -2.22 3.86
N SER A 77 -4.34 -3.11 3.08
CA SER A 77 -3.66 -4.29 3.61
C SER A 77 -2.37 -4.52 2.86
N THR A 78 -1.29 -4.77 3.57
CA THR A 78 -0.13 -5.41 2.99
C THR A 78 -0.41 -6.91 2.86
N ARG A 79 0.18 -7.50 1.82
CA ARG A 79 0.06 -8.91 1.47
C ARG A 79 1.47 -9.43 1.23
N LEU A 80 1.74 -10.60 1.79
CA LEU A 80 3.09 -11.02 2.10
C LEU A 80 3.30 -12.46 1.62
N SER A 81 4.39 -12.69 0.89
CA SER A 81 5.00 -14.02 0.82
C SER A 81 5.29 -14.52 2.24
N PRO A 82 5.23 -15.84 2.55
CA PRO A 82 5.09 -16.42 3.91
C PRO A 82 6.11 -16.04 5.02
N TYR A 83 7.04 -15.11 4.82
CA TYR A 83 8.09 -14.75 5.77
C TYR A 83 8.49 -13.25 5.77
N ALA A 84 7.71 -12.36 5.17
CA ALA A 84 8.00 -10.91 5.18
C ALA A 84 6.83 -10.17 5.83
N GLY A 85 7.08 -9.05 6.51
CA GLY A 85 6.07 -8.09 6.94
C GLY A 85 6.41 -6.76 6.31
N CYS A 86 5.45 -6.10 5.67
CA CYS A 86 5.62 -4.73 5.18
C CYS A 86 4.62 -3.87 5.89
N ASN A 87 5.08 -2.70 6.27
CA ASN A 87 4.22 -1.64 6.72
C ASN A 87 4.14 -0.57 5.63
N VAL A 88 3.01 0.13 5.60
CA VAL A 88 2.82 1.33 4.79
C VAL A 88 2.71 2.55 5.70
N TRP A 89 3.36 3.65 5.30
CA TRP A 89 3.09 4.98 5.83
C TRP A 89 2.49 5.83 4.72
N MET A 90 1.53 6.69 5.04
CA MET A 90 0.78 7.48 4.04
C MET A 90 0.88 8.97 4.35
N SER A 91 0.66 9.81 3.34
CA SER A 91 0.59 11.27 3.49
C SER A 91 -0.58 11.82 2.69
N ALA A 92 -1.12 12.94 3.14
CA ALA A 92 -2.32 13.55 2.56
C ALA A 92 -2.03 14.13 1.18
N ASP A 93 -0.83 14.67 1.00
CA ASP A 93 -0.42 15.35 -0.22
C ASP A 93 0.57 14.50 -1.01
N GLU A 94 0.76 14.88 -2.27
CA GLU A 94 1.82 14.33 -3.10
C GLU A 94 3.20 14.72 -2.54
N GLY A 95 4.22 13.92 -2.82
CA GLY A 95 5.58 14.21 -2.38
C GLY A 95 5.84 14.01 -0.88
N TYR A 96 5.00 13.22 -0.19
CA TYR A 96 5.11 12.91 1.24
C TYR A 96 4.88 14.12 2.15
N GLU A 97 4.15 15.11 1.63
CA GLU A 97 3.70 16.27 2.38
C GLU A 97 2.30 16.02 2.97
N GLY A 98 1.93 16.79 3.99
CA GLY A 98 0.62 16.68 4.64
C GLY A 98 0.45 15.44 5.52
N GLU A 99 0.06 15.65 6.76
CA GLU A 99 -0.17 14.54 7.69
C GLU A 99 -1.52 13.87 7.41
N CYS A 100 -1.48 12.62 6.95
CA CYS A 100 -2.60 11.69 7.14
C CYS A 100 -2.04 10.32 7.51
N GLY A 101 -2.36 9.84 8.71
CA GLY A 101 -1.79 8.59 9.24
C GLY A 101 -0.37 8.79 9.77
N ASN A 102 -0.24 9.03 11.07
CA ASN A 102 1.07 9.19 11.72
C ASN A 102 1.65 7.87 12.25
N LYS A 103 1.43 6.77 11.52
CA LYS A 103 1.96 5.44 11.91
C LYS A 103 2.14 4.54 10.71
N TRP A 104 3.06 3.61 10.84
CA TRP A 104 3.25 2.49 9.94
C TRP A 104 2.12 1.47 10.12
N ILE A 105 1.53 1.01 9.02
CA ILE A 105 0.33 0.18 8.98
C ILE A 105 0.63 -1.09 8.20
N ASP A 106 0.48 -2.25 8.84
CA ASP A 106 0.43 -3.55 8.14
C ASP A 106 -0.94 -3.71 7.45
N LYS A 107 -2.02 -3.54 8.22
CA LYS A 107 -3.40 -3.57 7.71
C LYS A 107 -4.33 -2.68 8.52
N HIS A 108 -5.29 -2.06 7.86
CA HIS A 108 -6.36 -1.31 8.51
C HIS A 108 -7.66 -1.38 7.70
N TRP A 109 -8.75 -1.76 8.37
CA TRP A 109 -10.06 -1.98 7.75
C TRP A 109 -10.83 -0.67 7.52
N ASP A 110 -10.47 0.40 8.24
CA ASP A 110 -11.07 1.73 8.10
C ASP A 110 -10.02 2.82 8.33
N LEU A 111 -9.60 3.51 7.27
CA LEU A 111 -8.58 4.54 7.34
C LEU A 111 -9.01 5.81 8.09
N ASN A 112 -10.31 6.01 8.38
CA ASN A 112 -10.76 7.08 9.27
C ASN A 112 -10.34 6.85 10.72
N GLN A 113 -10.15 5.59 11.12
CA GLN A 113 -9.78 5.21 12.49
C GLN A 113 -8.27 5.16 12.72
N VAL A 114 -7.47 5.42 11.69
CA VAL A 114 -6.04 5.67 11.86
C VAL A 114 -5.87 7.04 12.52
N PRO A 115 -4.92 7.21 13.48
CA PRO A 115 -4.60 8.54 14.00
C PRO A 115 -4.27 9.51 12.86
N TYR A 116 -4.93 10.66 12.85
CA TYR A 116 -4.88 11.67 11.77
C TYR A 116 -5.51 11.25 10.42
N GLY A 117 -6.33 10.19 10.40
CA GLY A 117 -7.29 9.79 9.36
C GLY A 117 -6.84 9.91 7.90
N CYS A 118 -6.54 8.79 7.23
CA CYS A 118 -6.14 8.77 5.81
C CYS A 118 -7.28 8.58 4.82
N ASP A 119 -8.49 8.27 5.30
CA ASP A 119 -9.62 7.95 4.45
C ASP A 119 -9.93 9.10 3.50
N ASN A 120 -10.01 8.76 2.22
CA ASN A 120 -10.26 9.71 1.13
C ASN A 120 -9.30 10.92 1.11
N LYS A 121 -8.10 10.77 1.68
CA LYS A 121 -7.08 11.82 1.77
C LYS A 121 -5.72 11.40 1.25
N ALA A 122 -5.32 10.14 1.44
CA ALA A 122 -3.98 9.70 1.09
C ALA A 122 -3.66 9.95 -0.39
N SER A 123 -2.57 10.68 -0.65
CA SER A 123 -2.08 11.00 -1.99
C SER A 123 -0.63 10.59 -2.23
N SER A 124 0.11 10.17 -1.20
CA SER A 124 1.41 9.50 -1.35
C SER A 124 1.63 8.45 -0.26
N PHE A 125 2.59 7.54 -0.46
CA PHE A 125 2.90 6.52 0.53
C PHE A 125 4.33 5.97 0.43
N GLU A 126 4.78 5.37 1.52
CA GLU A 126 6.07 4.71 1.69
C GLU A 126 5.86 3.26 2.13
N MET A 127 6.75 2.35 1.74
CA MET A 127 6.73 0.95 2.17
C MET A 127 8.09 0.58 2.79
N SER A 128 8.05 -0.19 3.87
CA SER A 128 9.21 -0.63 4.64
C SER A 128 8.94 -1.90 5.45
#